data_AF-A0A7V9V9R4-F1
#
_entry.id   AF-A0A7V9V9R4-F1
#
_cell.length_a   1.000
_cell.length_b   1.000
_cell.length_c   1.000
_cell.angle_alpha   90.00
_cell.angle_beta   90.00
_cell.angle_gamma   90.00
#
_symmetry.space_group_name_H-M   'P 1'
#
loop_
_entity.id
_entity.type
_entity.pdbx_description
1 polymer ?
#
loop_
_entity_poly.entity_id
_entity_poly.type
_entity_poly.pdbx_seq_one_letter_code
_entity_poly.pdbx_strand_id
1 'polypeptide(L)'
;LTWVPAAFLPDVLARLVELGPRPIPDGPPLRLTPGNLAHLLAAPDDYAPLPGADPSGSRGQDGRARRLLASVTRHWRIEARTIADAGPGQPRSVEALDTPDGSWRLFADAGCVELRPTSPTRLWRLLTVLSSASEERWGLSER
;
A
#
# COMPACT_ATOMS: atom_id res chain seq x y z
N LEU A 1 -4.25 -2.60 -29.10
CA LEU A 1 -3.34 -1.92 -28.15
C LEU A 1 -3.73 -0.45 -28.12
N THR A 2 -4.26 0.02 -26.98
CA THR A 2 -4.66 1.41 -26.81
C THR A 2 -3.49 2.17 -26.21
N TRP A 3 -3.02 3.19 -26.91
CA TRP A 3 -1.93 4.05 -26.43
C TRP A 3 -2.53 5.15 -25.56
N VAL A 4 -2.04 5.27 -24.33
CA VAL A 4 -2.41 6.36 -23.42
C VAL A 4 -1.21 7.30 -23.33
N PRO A 5 -1.37 8.60 -23.62
CA PRO A 5 -0.29 9.55 -23.42
C PRO A 5 0.12 9.57 -21.93
N ALA A 6 1.42 9.58 -21.66
CA ALA A 6 1.96 9.45 -20.30
C ALA A 6 1.40 10.49 -19.31
N ALA A 7 1.08 11.69 -19.79
CA ALA A 7 0.47 12.76 -18.99
C ALA A 7 -0.90 12.39 -18.40
N PHE A 8 -1.64 11.47 -19.02
CA PHE A 8 -2.94 10.99 -18.53
C PHE A 8 -2.83 9.74 -17.65
N LEU A 9 -1.64 9.16 -17.51
CA LEU A 9 -1.46 7.93 -16.74
C LEU A 9 -1.86 8.09 -15.26
N PRO A 10 -1.49 9.18 -14.54
CA PRO A 10 -1.97 9.38 -13.17
C PRO A 10 -3.48 9.35 -13.04
N ASP A 11 -4.19 10.02 -13.96
CA ASP A 11 -5.65 10.09 -13.97
C ASP A 11 -6.28 8.71 -14.20
N VAL A 12 -5.78 7.98 -15.20
CA VAL A 12 -6.23 6.62 -15.48
C VAL A 12 -6.01 5.70 -14.30
N LEU A 13 -4.83 5.76 -13.65
CA LEU A 13 -4.52 4.94 -12.48
C LEU A 13 -5.43 5.29 -11.30
N ALA A 14 -5.68 6.56 -11.04
CA ALA A 14 -6.59 6.98 -9.96
C ALA A 14 -8.02 6.53 -10.19
N ARG A 15 -8.51 6.57 -11.44
CA ARG A 15 -9.83 6.04 -11.79
C ARG A 15 -9.89 4.53 -11.65
N LEU A 16 -8.82 3.82 -12.03
CA LEU A 16 -8.73 2.37 -11.90
C LEU A 16 -8.82 1.92 -10.43
N VAL A 17 -8.17 2.66 -9.52
CA VAL A 17 -8.24 2.36 -8.09
C VAL A 17 -9.42 3.05 -7.37
N GLU A 18 -10.28 3.75 -8.11
CA GLU A 18 -11.41 4.52 -7.54
C GLU A 18 -10.97 5.50 -6.44
N LEU A 19 -9.85 6.19 -6.69
CA LEU A 19 -9.31 7.19 -5.78
C LEU A 19 -10.24 8.41 -5.77
N GLY A 20 -11.02 8.54 -4.72
CA GLY A 20 -11.93 9.66 -4.48
C GLY A 20 -11.64 10.37 -3.15
N PRO A 21 -12.38 11.46 -2.85
CA PRO A 21 -12.32 12.10 -1.55
C PRO A 21 -12.76 11.11 -0.46
N ARG A 22 -11.90 10.90 0.54
CA ARG A 22 -12.11 10.02 1.68
C ARG A 22 -11.44 10.62 2.92
N PRO A 23 -11.95 10.34 4.13
CA PRO A 23 -11.26 10.72 5.36
C PRO A 23 -9.87 10.05 5.44
N ILE A 24 -9.01 10.62 6.27
CA ILE A 24 -7.75 9.99 6.64
C ILE A 24 -8.06 9.09 7.84
N PRO A 25 -7.73 7.79 7.80
CA PRO A 25 -7.99 6.91 8.93
C PRO A 25 -7.27 7.37 10.21
N ASP A 26 -7.93 7.23 11.35
CA ASP A 26 -7.36 7.61 12.64
C ASP A 26 -6.44 6.54 13.26
N GLY A 27 -5.40 7.05 13.93
CA GLY A 27 -4.51 6.31 14.83
C GLY A 27 -3.16 5.86 14.23
N PRO A 28 -2.31 5.19 15.02
CA PRO A 28 -0.91 4.95 14.63
C PRO A 28 -0.75 3.93 13.51
N PRO A 29 0.43 3.84 12.88
CA PRO A 29 0.79 2.74 12.00
C PRO A 29 0.62 1.36 12.65
N LEU A 30 0.32 0.35 11.84
CA LEU A 30 0.24 -1.05 12.25
C LEU A 30 1.40 -1.82 11.65
N ARG A 31 2.03 -2.69 12.43
CA ARG A 31 3.11 -3.57 11.98
C ARG A 31 2.65 -5.01 12.09
N LEU A 32 2.86 -5.76 11.02
CA LEU A 32 2.43 -7.14 10.85
C LEU A 32 3.55 -7.93 10.17
N THR A 33 3.55 -9.25 10.34
CA THR A 33 4.37 -10.10 9.47
C THR A 33 3.67 -10.22 8.10
N PRO A 34 4.43 -10.45 7.01
CA PRO A 34 3.83 -10.72 5.70
C PRO A 34 2.84 -11.90 5.72
N GLY A 35 3.14 -12.95 6.49
CA GLY A 35 2.26 -14.10 6.65
C GLY A 35 0.94 -13.74 7.33
N ASN A 36 0.97 -12.90 8.36
CA ASN A 36 -0.23 -12.44 9.05
C ASN A 36 -1.12 -11.58 8.13
N LEU A 37 -0.51 -10.67 7.37
CA LEU A 37 -1.26 -9.89 6.38
C LEU A 37 -1.88 -10.80 5.32
N ALA A 38 -1.12 -11.73 4.75
CA ALA A 38 -1.60 -12.63 3.71
C ALA A 38 -2.76 -13.50 4.21
N HIS A 39 -2.65 -14.03 5.43
CA HIS A 39 -3.71 -14.82 6.05
C HIS A 39 -4.99 -14.00 6.25
N LEU A 40 -4.87 -12.80 6.81
CA LEU A 40 -6.01 -11.92 7.08
C LEU A 40 -6.68 -11.38 5.81
N LEU A 41 -5.93 -11.20 4.72
CA LEU A 41 -6.49 -10.85 3.41
C LEU A 41 -7.19 -12.03 2.72
N ALA A 42 -6.67 -13.25 2.91
CA ALA A 42 -7.21 -14.45 2.27
C ALA A 42 -8.49 -14.96 2.95
N ALA A 43 -8.57 -14.80 4.29
CA ALA A 43 -9.67 -15.31 5.09
C ALA A 43 -10.02 -14.33 6.22
N PRO A 44 -10.65 -13.18 5.90
CA PRO A 44 -10.97 -12.16 6.90
C PRO A 44 -11.92 -12.67 8.00
N ASP A 45 -12.71 -13.71 7.69
CA ASP A 45 -13.67 -14.34 8.59
C ASP A 45 -13.12 -15.60 9.30
N ASP A 46 -12.03 -16.19 8.80
CA ASP A 46 -11.52 -17.46 9.31
C ASP A 46 -10.45 -17.21 10.38
N TYR A 47 -10.78 -17.61 11.61
CA TYR A 47 -10.10 -17.17 12.81
C TYR A 47 -9.14 -18.24 13.33
N ALA A 48 -7.84 -18.01 13.16
CA ALA A 48 -6.81 -18.61 14.01
C ALA A 48 -5.97 -17.50 14.66
N PRO A 49 -5.51 -17.67 15.92
CA PRO A 49 -4.53 -16.77 16.52
C PRO A 49 -3.32 -16.64 15.60
N LEU A 50 -2.93 -15.40 15.27
CA LEU A 50 -1.79 -15.13 14.40
C LEU A 50 -0.52 -15.74 15.03
N PRO A 51 0.19 -16.64 14.32
CA PRO A 51 1.41 -17.23 14.86
C PRO A 51 2.48 -16.14 15.06
N GLY A 52 3.08 -16.10 16.26
CA GLY A 52 4.16 -15.15 16.61
C GLY A 52 3.71 -13.83 17.24
N ALA A 53 2.43 -13.69 17.61
CA ALA A 53 1.96 -12.56 18.42
C ALA A 53 2.63 -12.56 19.81
N ASP A 54 3.41 -11.52 20.13
CA ASP A 54 4.06 -11.34 21.43
C ASP A 54 2.99 -11.12 22.53
N PRO A 55 2.83 -12.06 23.48
CA PRO A 55 1.76 -12.01 24.48
C PRO A 55 1.80 -10.78 25.39
N SER A 56 2.90 -10.03 25.43
CA SER A 56 3.13 -8.93 26.37
C SER A 56 2.78 -7.52 25.84
N GLY A 57 2.63 -7.34 24.52
CA GLY A 57 2.24 -6.05 23.91
C GLY A 57 1.27 -6.14 22.73
N SER A 58 1.01 -7.35 22.20
CA SER A 58 0.33 -7.52 20.92
C SER A 58 -1.20 -7.50 20.99
N ARG A 59 -1.85 -7.82 22.12
CA ARG A 59 -3.33 -7.99 22.15
C ARG A 59 -4.12 -6.77 21.64
N GLY A 60 -3.64 -5.56 21.94
CA GLY A 60 -4.28 -4.32 21.47
C GLY A 60 -4.03 -4.02 19.99
N GLN A 61 -2.81 -4.28 19.51
CA GLN A 61 -2.42 -4.06 18.13
C GLN A 61 -3.02 -5.13 17.20
N ASP A 62 -3.06 -6.39 17.65
CA ASP A 62 -3.69 -7.53 16.98
C ASP A 62 -5.20 -7.27 16.80
N GLY A 63 -5.89 -6.82 17.86
CA GLY A 63 -7.31 -6.50 17.79
C GLY A 63 -7.62 -5.35 16.81
N ARG A 64 -6.75 -4.35 16.72
CA ARG A 64 -6.90 -3.23 15.78
C ARG A 64 -6.59 -3.64 14.35
N ALA A 65 -5.50 -4.37 14.13
CA ALA A 65 -5.16 -4.92 12.83
C ALA A 65 -6.27 -5.84 12.31
N ARG A 66 -6.86 -6.67 13.18
CA ARG A 66 -8.01 -7.50 12.84
C ARG A 66 -9.21 -6.67 12.40
N ARG A 67 -9.61 -5.67 13.20
CA ARG A 67 -10.75 -4.79 12.85
C ARG A 67 -10.53 -4.06 11.53
N LEU A 68 -9.30 -3.60 11.29
CA LEU A 68 -8.94 -2.95 10.05
C LEU A 68 -9.05 -3.92 8.87
N LEU A 69 -8.45 -5.10 8.98
CA LEU A 69 -8.37 -6.06 7.87
C LEU A 69 -9.73 -6.69 7.55
N ALA A 70 -10.57 -6.90 8.57
CA ALA A 70 -11.97 -7.29 8.38
C ALA A 70 -12.83 -6.20 7.71
N SER A 71 -12.42 -4.94 7.74
CA SER A 71 -13.12 -3.84 7.06
C SER A 71 -12.51 -3.48 5.70
N VAL A 72 -11.53 -4.24 5.22
CA VAL A 72 -10.94 -4.02 3.89
C VAL A 72 -11.99 -4.30 2.82
N THR A 73 -12.29 -3.26 2.06
CA THR A 73 -13.18 -3.32 0.89
C THR A 73 -12.42 -3.60 -0.40
N ARG A 74 -11.16 -3.16 -0.47
CA ARG A 74 -10.29 -3.36 -1.63
C ARG A 74 -8.82 -3.38 -1.20
N HIS A 75 -8.06 -4.31 -1.78
CA HIS A 75 -6.60 -4.31 -1.78
C HIS A 75 -6.12 -4.13 -3.21
N TRP A 76 -5.20 -3.20 -3.42
CA TRP A 76 -4.62 -2.97 -4.73
C TRP A 76 -3.14 -2.64 -4.65
N ARG A 77 -2.44 -3.01 -5.73
CA ARG A 77 -1.02 -2.72 -5.94
C ARG A 77 -0.83 -2.27 -7.38
N ILE A 78 -0.18 -1.13 -7.56
CA ILE A 78 0.30 -0.66 -8.86
C ILE A 78 1.81 -0.76 -8.85
N GLU A 79 2.36 -1.46 -9.85
CA GLU A 79 3.79 -1.59 -10.06
C GLU A 79 4.19 -0.99 -11.40
N ALA A 80 5.23 -0.17 -11.39
CA ALA A 80 5.83 0.44 -12.57
C ALA A 80 7.26 -0.06 -12.73
N ARG A 81 7.60 -0.47 -13.95
CA ARG A 81 8.96 -0.87 -14.35
C ARG A 81 9.37 -0.11 -15.59
N THR A 82 10.57 0.46 -15.57
CA THR A 82 11.20 0.98 -16.78
C THR A 82 11.88 -0.17 -17.50
N ILE A 83 11.63 -0.31 -18.80
CA ILE A 83 12.38 -1.25 -19.65
C ILE A 83 13.37 -0.41 -20.44
N ALA A 84 14.67 -0.60 -20.16
CA ALA A 84 15.75 0.05 -20.90
C ALA A 84 16.53 -1.00 -21.69
N ASP A 85 17.42 -0.56 -22.58
CA ASP A 85 18.25 -1.45 -23.41
C ASP A 85 19.13 -2.40 -22.58
N ALA A 86 19.53 -1.97 -21.37
CA ALA A 86 20.29 -2.76 -20.41
C ALA A 86 19.43 -3.77 -19.60
N GLY A 87 18.12 -3.85 -19.88
CA GLY A 87 17.16 -4.70 -19.18
C GLY A 87 16.16 -3.92 -18.31
N PRO A 88 15.30 -4.64 -17.57
CA PRO A 88 14.30 -4.01 -16.72
C PRO A 88 14.95 -3.34 -15.50
N GLY A 89 14.61 -2.08 -15.27
CA GLY A 89 14.97 -1.37 -14.06
C GLY A 89 14.27 -1.93 -12.81
N GLN A 90 14.72 -1.48 -11.63
CA GLN A 90 14.11 -1.87 -10.36
C GLN A 90 12.61 -1.46 -10.34
N PRO A 91 11.69 -2.39 -10.00
CA PRO A 91 10.27 -2.06 -9.90
C PRO A 91 10.02 -1.03 -8.80
N ARG A 92 9.15 -0.07 -9.09
CA ARG A 92 8.57 0.85 -8.11
C ARG A 92 7.12 0.47 -7.90
N SER A 93 6.64 0.45 -6.67
CA SER A 93 5.24 0.10 -6.40
C SER A 93 4.58 1.01 -5.36
N VAL A 94 3.27 1.13 -5.50
CA VAL A 94 2.37 1.70 -4.49
C VAL A 94 1.31 0.66 -4.22
N GLU A 95 1.13 0.34 -2.94
CA GLU A 95 0.21 -0.68 -2.48
C GLU A 95 -0.62 -0.09 -1.34
N ALA A 96 -1.92 -0.34 -1.37
CA ALA A 96 -2.84 0.21 -0.39
C ALA A 96 -4.04 -0.71 -0.12
N LEU A 97 -4.62 -0.52 1.05
CA LEU A 97 -5.87 -1.10 1.48
C LEU A 97 -6.91 0.01 1.65
N ASP A 98 -8.08 -0.16 1.07
CA ASP A 98 -9.20 0.76 1.23
C ASP A 98 -10.22 0.17 2.20
N THR A 99 -10.61 0.97 3.19
CA THR A 99 -11.66 0.67 4.16
C THR A 99 -12.73 1.77 4.13
N PRO A 100 -13.89 1.59 4.80
CA PRO A 100 -14.88 2.65 4.95
C PRO A 100 -14.32 3.93 5.60
N ASP A 101 -13.30 3.79 6.46
CA ASP A 101 -12.69 4.90 7.20
C ASP A 101 -11.55 5.59 6.44
N GLY A 102 -11.26 5.15 5.21
CA GLY A 102 -10.22 5.73 4.35
C GLY A 102 -9.18 4.70 3.89
N SER A 103 -8.02 5.20 3.48
CA SER A 103 -6.98 4.36 2.86
C SER A 103 -5.76 4.19 3.75
N TRP A 104 -5.17 3.00 3.68
CA TRP A 104 -3.94 2.62 4.39
C TRP A 104 -2.87 2.23 3.37
N ARG A 105 -1.73 2.91 3.39
CA ARG A 105 -0.59 2.57 2.54
C ARG A 105 0.22 1.45 3.17
N LEU A 106 0.58 0.47 2.35
CA LEU A 106 1.41 -0.65 2.72
C LEU A 106 2.88 -0.36 2.40
N PHE A 107 3.75 -0.65 3.36
CA PHE A 107 5.20 -0.63 3.24
C PHE A 107 5.74 -2.01 3.62
N ALA A 108 6.39 -2.69 2.69
CA ALA A 108 7.05 -3.95 2.97
C ALA A 108 8.55 -3.71 3.13
N ASP A 109 9.12 -4.21 4.23
CA ASP A 109 10.55 -4.30 4.49
C ASP A 109 10.88 -5.74 4.90
N ALA A 110 12.14 -6.17 4.76
CA ALA A 110 12.56 -7.55 4.97
C ALA A 110 12.08 -8.12 6.32
N GLY A 111 10.96 -8.86 6.29
CA GLY A 111 10.34 -9.51 7.46
C GLY A 111 9.16 -8.76 8.10
N CYS A 112 8.83 -7.54 7.66
CA CYS A 112 7.77 -6.73 8.26
C CYS A 112 6.92 -6.03 7.19
N VAL A 113 5.61 -5.93 7.45
CA VAL A 113 4.70 -5.08 6.70
C VAL A 113 4.18 -4.01 7.64
N GLU A 114 4.33 -2.75 7.24
CA GLU A 114 3.78 -1.61 7.94
C GLU A 114 2.61 -1.00 7.15
N LEU A 115 1.45 -0.88 7.80
CA LEU A 115 0.29 -0.16 7.29
C LEU A 115 0.24 1.22 7.94
N ARG A 116 0.25 2.28 7.12
CA ARG A 116 0.14 3.67 7.59
C ARG A 116 -1.13 4.32 7.06
N PRO A 117 -1.90 5.05 7.89
CA PRO A 117 -2.99 5.88 7.37
C PRO A 117 -2.48 6.84 6.30
N THR A 118 -3.25 7.03 5.24
CA THR A 118 -2.87 7.93 4.15
C THR A 118 -4.07 8.69 3.60
N SER A 119 -3.82 9.89 3.08
CA SER A 119 -4.84 10.66 2.38
C SER A 119 -4.91 10.28 0.90
N PRO A 120 -6.06 10.50 0.24
CA PRO A 120 -6.19 10.35 -1.20
C PRO A 120 -5.19 11.22 -1.97
N THR A 121 -4.95 12.47 -1.51
CA THR A 121 -3.97 13.37 -2.11
C THR A 121 -2.55 12.81 -2.05
N ARG A 122 -2.17 12.13 -0.97
CA ARG A 122 -0.84 11.51 -0.85
C ARG A 122 -0.72 10.30 -1.78
N LEU A 123 -1.77 9.49 -1.91
CA LEU A 123 -1.81 8.40 -2.88
C LEU A 123 -1.72 8.92 -4.32
N TRP A 124 -2.47 9.95 -4.68
CA TRP A 124 -2.41 10.60 -5.99
C TRP A 124 -0.99 11.07 -6.35
N ARG A 125 -0.31 11.74 -5.41
CA ARG A 125 1.08 12.17 -5.60
C ARG A 125 2.02 10.99 -5.85
N LEU A 126 1.83 9.89 -5.12
CA LEU A 126 2.63 8.68 -5.31
C LEU A 126 2.38 8.02 -6.68
N LEU A 127 1.12 7.96 -7.13
CA LEU A 127 0.79 7.49 -8.48
C LEU A 127 1.42 8.36 -9.57
N THR A 128 1.45 9.68 -9.35
CA THR A 128 2.13 10.62 -10.25
C THR A 128 3.63 10.33 -10.31
N VAL A 129 4.28 10.12 -9.17
CA VAL A 129 5.72 9.76 -9.09
C VAL A 129 6.02 8.39 -9.72
N LEU A 130 5.12 7.42 -9.59
CA LEU A 130 5.26 6.13 -10.28
C LEU A 130 5.24 6.31 -11.81
N SER A 131 4.38 7.21 -12.31
CA SER A 131 4.21 7.47 -13.74
C SER A 131 5.30 8.37 -14.34
N SER A 132 5.99 9.17 -13.52
CA SER A 132 7.10 9.98 -14.02
C SER A 132 8.29 9.07 -14.32
N ALA A 133 8.63 8.96 -15.60
CA ALA A 133 9.83 8.31 -16.10
C ALA A 133 11.11 9.14 -15.84
N SER A 134 11.13 9.95 -14.78
CA SER A 134 12.24 10.84 -14.50
C SER A 134 13.47 10.02 -14.13
N GLU A 135 14.47 10.01 -15.01
CA GLU A 135 15.89 9.65 -14.80
C GLU A 135 16.58 10.49 -13.71
N GLU A 136 15.85 11.08 -12.77
CA GLU A 136 16.46 11.81 -11.66
C GLU A 136 16.99 10.84 -10.61
N ARG A 137 18.32 10.74 -10.59
CA ARG A 137 19.12 10.24 -9.46
C ARG A 137 18.56 10.78 -8.14
N TRP A 138 17.85 9.94 -7.40
CA TRP A 138 17.47 10.23 -6.01
C TRP A 138 18.68 10.04 -5.09
N GLY A 139 19.59 11.01 -5.13
CA GLY A 139 20.47 11.31 -4.02
C GLY A 139 19.71 12.10 -2.97
N LEU A 140 18.83 11.44 -2.21
CA LEU A 140 18.42 11.96 -0.91
C LEU A 140 19.32 11.30 0.13
N SER A 141 20.49 11.89 0.30
CA SER A 141 21.30 11.73 1.50
C SER A 141 20.48 12.31 2.66
N GLU A 142 19.99 11.45 3.55
CA GLU A 142 19.48 11.89 4.83
C GLU A 142 20.64 12.55 5.61
N ARG A 143 20.36 13.73 6.16
CA ARG A 143 21.09 14.34 7.26
C ARG A 143 20.40 13.95 8.55
#